data_AF-A0A2D6YR32-F1
#
_entry.id   AF-A0A2D6YR32-F1
#
_cell.length_a   1.000
_cell.length_b   1.000
_cell.length_c   1.000
_cell.angle_alpha   90.00
_cell.angle_beta   90.00
_cell.angle_gamma   90.00
#
_symmetry.space_group_name_H-M   'P 1'
#
loop_
_entity.id
_entity.type
_entity.pdbx_description
1 polymer ?
#
loop_
_entity_poly.entity_id
_entity_poly.type
_entity_poly.pdbx_seq_one_letter_code
_entity_poly.pdbx_strand_id
1 'polypeptide(L)'
;MLIAPDEHPPQQLLDLLRQPSASSFERAEHPLLAVARLATLERARRMRAEWTPGLEERSVLVVVNRDAWRDLAPLFQTIREVMPSVGIWVCTERVAIEVHAGQQVDVREPHDADDAHQPLDPPDGSAPPIADPSVLPTDPVPPAGDEPEDREERTSLTEAEMRDLLDLFGGDDLDDPPSLGISGRDDPS
;
A
#
# COMPACT_ATOMS: atom_id res chain seq x y z
N MET A 1 4.90 1.82 -10.14
CA MET A 1 4.12 3.07 -10.15
C MET A 1 2.71 2.73 -10.61
N LEU A 2 1.74 2.85 -9.72
CA LEU A 2 0.32 2.63 -10.00
C LEU A 2 -0.28 3.94 -10.50
N ILE A 3 -0.86 3.92 -11.70
CA ILE A 3 -1.43 5.09 -12.39
C ILE A 3 -2.73 4.62 -13.03
N ALA A 4 -3.84 5.35 -12.84
CA ALA A 4 -5.07 4.97 -13.53
C ALA A 4 -4.90 5.13 -15.07
N PRO A 5 -5.64 4.40 -15.91
CA PRO A 5 -5.44 4.37 -17.37
C PRO A 5 -5.38 5.76 -18.04
N ASP A 6 -6.20 6.71 -17.58
CA ASP A 6 -6.29 8.07 -18.13
C ASP A 6 -5.49 9.13 -17.34
N GLU A 7 -4.73 8.69 -16.33
CA GLU A 7 -3.95 9.59 -15.48
C GLU A 7 -2.50 9.68 -15.95
N HIS A 8 -1.89 10.83 -15.66
CA HIS A 8 -0.48 11.08 -15.97
C HIS A 8 0.30 11.41 -14.69
N PRO A 9 1.51 10.83 -14.52
CA PRO A 9 2.36 11.19 -13.40
C PRO A 9 2.81 12.66 -13.53
N PRO A 10 2.87 13.41 -12.40
CA PRO A 10 3.42 14.76 -12.40
C PRO A 10 4.85 14.77 -12.98
N GLN A 11 5.18 15.78 -13.79
CA GLN A 11 6.49 15.86 -14.44
C GLN A 11 7.63 15.89 -13.42
N GLN A 12 7.43 16.56 -12.28
CA GLN A 12 8.40 16.62 -11.19
C GLN A 12 8.69 15.23 -10.61
N LEU A 13 7.69 14.36 -10.50
CA LEU A 13 7.89 12.98 -10.07
C LEU A 13 8.71 12.20 -11.08
N LEU A 14 8.43 12.35 -12.37
CA LEU A 14 9.23 11.72 -13.42
C LEU A 14 10.68 12.19 -13.41
N ASP A 15 10.89 13.50 -13.20
CA ASP A 15 12.24 14.07 -13.15
C ASP A 15 13.02 13.56 -11.93
N LEU A 16 12.36 13.38 -10.78
CA LEU A 16 12.96 12.74 -9.61
C LEU A 16 13.29 11.26 -9.87
N LEU A 17 12.38 10.51 -10.49
CA LEU A 17 12.60 9.10 -10.81
C LEU A 17 13.72 8.89 -11.84
N ARG A 18 14.06 9.92 -12.63
CA ARG A 18 15.16 9.91 -13.60
C ARG A 18 16.53 10.20 -12.98
N GLN A 19 16.61 10.57 -11.70
CA GLN A 19 17.86 10.97 -11.03
C GLN A 19 18.07 10.14 -9.75
N PRO A 20 19.15 9.33 -9.61
CA PRO A 20 20.18 8.93 -10.57
C PRO A 20 19.82 7.63 -11.33
N SER A 21 20.64 7.23 -12.29
CA SER A 21 20.53 6.08 -13.22
C SER A 21 20.33 4.68 -12.60
N ALA A 22 20.12 4.59 -11.29
CA ALA A 22 19.98 3.36 -10.52
C ALA A 22 18.51 3.02 -10.15
N SER A 23 17.57 3.93 -10.40
CA SER A 23 16.14 3.66 -10.22
C SER A 23 15.56 2.98 -11.46
N SER A 24 15.24 1.68 -11.37
CA SER A 24 14.28 1.06 -12.28
C SER A 24 12.87 1.38 -11.80
N PHE A 25 11.98 1.73 -12.72
CA PHE A 25 10.57 1.91 -12.40
C PHE A 25 9.71 1.21 -13.44
N GLU A 26 8.61 0.62 -12.97
CA GLU A 26 7.61 -0.01 -13.81
C GLU A 26 6.26 0.69 -13.61
N ARG A 27 5.49 0.83 -14.69
CA ARG A 27 4.12 1.33 -14.66
C ARG A 27 3.16 0.15 -14.52
N ALA A 28 2.12 0.33 -13.72
CA ALA A 28 1.00 -0.57 -13.59
C ALA A 28 -0.30 0.24 -13.66
N GLU A 29 -1.26 -0.26 -14.43
CA GLU A 29 -2.56 0.39 -14.65
C GLU A 29 -3.68 -0.24 -13.82
N HIS A 30 -3.34 -1.29 -13.05
CA HIS A 30 -4.25 -1.98 -12.15
C HIS A 30 -3.60 -2.26 -10.78
N PRO A 31 -4.34 -2.21 -9.66
CA PRO A 31 -3.83 -2.54 -8.33
C PRO A 31 -3.22 -3.94 -8.25
N LEU A 32 -3.87 -4.94 -8.85
CA LEU A 32 -3.35 -6.32 -8.86
C LEU A 32 -2.04 -6.43 -9.64
N LEU A 33 -1.95 -5.77 -10.79
CA LEU A 33 -0.72 -5.74 -11.59
C LEU A 33 0.40 -5.03 -10.84
N ALA A 34 0.08 -3.97 -10.09
CA ALA A 34 1.03 -3.28 -9.24
C ALA A 34 1.59 -4.20 -8.15
N VAL A 35 0.75 -4.99 -7.46
CA VAL A 35 1.22 -5.97 -6.47
C VAL A 35 2.12 -7.01 -7.10
N ALA A 36 1.71 -7.58 -8.23
CA ALA A 36 2.44 -8.67 -8.86
C ALA A 36 3.84 -8.20 -9.29
N ARG A 37 3.93 -7.07 -10.00
CA ARG A 37 5.22 -6.47 -10.40
C ARG A 37 6.09 -6.10 -9.20
N LEU A 38 5.49 -5.52 -8.17
CA LEU A 38 6.18 -5.15 -6.94
C LEU A 38 6.73 -6.36 -6.19
N ALA A 39 5.99 -7.47 -6.16
CA ALA A 39 6.44 -8.74 -5.60
C ALA A 39 7.63 -9.32 -6.37
N THR A 40 7.60 -9.27 -7.70
CA THR A 40 8.72 -9.69 -8.56
C THR A 40 9.96 -8.84 -8.30
N LEU A 41 9.82 -7.51 -8.28
CA LEU A 41 10.92 -6.58 -8.00
C LEU A 41 11.50 -6.78 -6.60
N GLU A 42 10.65 -6.94 -5.60
CA GLU A 42 11.06 -7.14 -4.21
C GLU A 42 11.76 -8.49 -4.01
N ARG A 43 11.31 -9.55 -4.68
CA ARG A 43 12.01 -10.85 -4.71
C ARG A 43 13.39 -10.69 -5.34
N ALA A 44 13.49 -10.04 -6.50
CA ALA A 44 14.76 -9.80 -7.18
C ALA A 44 15.72 -8.94 -6.36
N ARG A 45 15.21 -7.92 -5.64
CA ARG A 45 15.99 -7.10 -4.70
C ARG A 45 16.55 -7.94 -3.56
N ARG A 46 15.73 -8.79 -2.91
CA ARG A 46 16.18 -9.66 -1.82
C ARG A 46 17.26 -10.62 -2.28
N MET A 47 17.06 -11.25 -3.44
CA MET A 47 18.08 -12.08 -4.07
C MET A 47 19.38 -11.29 -4.26
N ARG A 48 19.35 -10.10 -4.88
CA ARG A 48 20.56 -9.29 -5.05
C ARG A 48 21.21 -8.87 -3.72
N ALA A 49 20.43 -8.51 -2.72
CA ALA A 49 20.93 -8.12 -1.40
C ALA A 49 21.74 -9.24 -0.70
N GLU A 50 21.43 -10.51 -0.96
CA GLU A 50 22.22 -11.65 -0.46
C GLU A 50 23.63 -11.68 -1.07
N TRP A 51 23.76 -11.33 -2.35
CA TRP A 51 25.03 -11.39 -3.10
C TRP A 51 25.83 -10.08 -3.05
N THR A 52 25.17 -8.95 -2.79
CA THR A 52 25.79 -7.62 -2.69
C THR A 52 25.43 -6.92 -1.38
N PRO A 53 25.92 -7.42 -0.23
CA PRO A 53 25.66 -6.81 1.07
C PRO A 53 26.28 -5.40 1.11
N GLY A 54 25.46 -4.39 1.45
CA GLY A 54 25.88 -2.98 1.57
C GLY A 54 25.28 -2.03 0.53
N LEU A 55 24.60 -2.53 -0.49
CA LEU A 55 23.74 -1.71 -1.35
C LEU A 55 22.38 -1.51 -0.67
N GLU A 56 22.11 -0.28 -0.23
CA GLU A 56 20.80 0.10 0.33
C GLU A 56 19.78 0.31 -0.79
N GLU A 57 19.25 -0.80 -1.30
CA GLU A 57 18.12 -0.78 -2.25
C GLU A 57 16.79 -0.84 -1.51
N ARG A 58 15.86 0.03 -1.92
CA ARG A 58 14.49 0.08 -1.39
C ARG A 58 13.48 -0.01 -2.53
N SER A 59 12.55 -0.95 -2.40
CA SER A 59 11.36 -1.03 -3.26
C SER A 59 10.29 -0.07 -2.77
N VAL A 60 9.65 0.66 -3.68
CA VAL A 60 8.59 1.62 -3.35
C VAL A 60 7.40 1.48 -4.31
N LEU A 61 6.19 1.32 -3.76
CA LEU A 61 4.96 1.53 -4.50
C LEU A 61 4.67 3.04 -4.56
N VAL A 62 4.75 3.63 -5.74
CA VAL A 62 4.29 5.00 -6.00
C VAL A 62 2.88 4.96 -6.57
N VAL A 63 1.91 5.53 -5.87
CA VAL A 63 0.52 5.71 -6.32
C VAL A 63 0.35 7.14 -6.81
N VAL A 64 0.07 7.30 -8.09
CA VAL A 64 -0.21 8.60 -8.71
C VAL A 64 -1.70 8.88 -8.59
N ASN A 65 -2.04 10.06 -8.09
CA ASN A 65 -3.41 10.54 -7.93
C ASN A 65 -4.32 9.51 -7.23
N ARG A 66 -4.15 9.34 -5.92
CA ARG A 66 -4.90 8.36 -5.12
C ARG A 66 -6.42 8.48 -5.30
N ASP A 67 -6.93 9.68 -5.52
CA ASP A 67 -8.37 9.94 -5.63
C ASP A 67 -8.98 9.47 -6.95
N ALA A 68 -8.14 9.11 -7.93
CA ALA A 68 -8.58 8.42 -9.14
C ALA A 68 -9.03 6.97 -8.88
N TRP A 69 -8.74 6.43 -7.68
CA TRP A 69 -9.05 5.09 -7.24
C TRP A 69 -10.15 5.09 -6.17
N ARG A 70 -11.09 4.14 -6.24
CA ARG A 70 -12.18 4.01 -5.26
C ARG A 70 -11.64 3.63 -3.88
N ASP A 71 -11.02 2.46 -3.79
CA ASP A 71 -10.42 1.95 -2.56
C ASP A 71 -9.09 1.22 -2.83
N LEU A 72 -8.03 1.66 -2.16
CA LEU A 72 -6.70 1.05 -2.18
C LEU A 72 -6.29 0.49 -0.82
N ALA A 73 -7.17 0.52 0.19
CA ALA A 73 -6.87 -0.05 1.49
C ALA A 73 -6.50 -1.54 1.41
N PRO A 74 -7.20 -2.40 0.63
CA PRO A 74 -6.81 -3.80 0.48
C PRO A 74 -5.42 -3.97 -0.14
N LEU A 75 -5.08 -3.13 -1.12
CA LEU A 75 -3.76 -3.11 -1.73
C LEU A 75 -2.68 -2.78 -0.70
N PHE A 76 -2.87 -1.70 0.06
CA PHE A 76 -1.90 -1.27 1.07
C PHE A 76 -1.75 -2.30 2.18
N GLN A 77 -2.86 -2.87 2.65
CA GLN A 77 -2.84 -3.95 3.63
C GLN A 77 -2.04 -5.15 3.13
N THR A 78 -2.32 -5.61 1.90
CA THR A 78 -1.60 -6.73 1.28
C THR A 78 -0.09 -6.48 1.22
N ILE A 79 0.32 -5.27 0.81
CA ILE A 79 1.74 -4.91 0.74
C ILE A 79 2.36 -4.91 2.13
N ARG A 80 1.66 -4.41 3.16
CA ARG A 80 2.17 -4.41 4.53
C ARG A 80 2.33 -5.81 5.11
N GLU A 81 1.40 -6.71 4.80
CA GLU A 81 1.41 -8.09 5.28
C GLU A 81 2.48 -8.93 4.58
N VAL A 82 2.60 -8.83 3.26
CA VAL A 82 3.45 -9.72 2.44
C VAL A 82 4.83 -9.12 2.15
N MET A 83 4.93 -7.79 2.07
CA MET A 83 6.15 -7.06 1.69
C MET A 83 6.41 -5.85 2.60
N PRO A 84 6.62 -6.06 3.92
CA PRO A 84 6.68 -4.98 4.90
C PRO A 84 7.84 -3.99 4.68
N SER A 85 8.90 -4.40 3.97
CA SER A 85 10.03 -3.56 3.57
C SER A 85 9.68 -2.49 2.53
N VAL A 86 8.57 -2.65 1.80
CA VAL A 86 8.20 -1.77 0.71
C VAL A 86 7.63 -0.45 1.24
N GLY A 87 8.16 0.67 0.75
CA GLY A 87 7.57 1.99 0.98
C GLY A 87 6.30 2.18 0.16
N ILE A 88 5.29 2.85 0.70
CA ILE A 88 4.07 3.22 -0.04
C ILE A 88 4.00 4.74 -0.10
N TRP A 89 4.09 5.31 -1.30
CA TRP A 89 4.11 6.74 -1.54
C TRP A 89 2.86 7.13 -2.33
N VAL A 90 2.11 8.10 -1.84
CA VAL A 90 0.98 8.71 -2.57
C VAL A 90 1.44 10.06 -3.11
N CYS A 91 1.47 10.16 -4.43
CA CYS A 91 1.88 11.35 -5.16
C CYS A 91 0.67 12.05 -5.77
N THR A 92 0.46 13.28 -5.35
CA THR A 92 -0.46 14.23 -5.98
C THR A 92 0.34 15.24 -6.79
N GLU A 93 -0.33 16.18 -7.48
CA GLU A 93 0.36 17.24 -8.23
C GLU A 93 1.31 18.09 -7.37
N ARG A 94 1.01 18.25 -6.07
CA ARG A 94 1.70 19.20 -5.19
C ARG A 94 2.58 18.55 -4.15
N VAL A 95 2.24 17.34 -3.72
CA VAL A 95 2.90 16.67 -2.59
C VAL A 95 3.05 15.17 -2.84
N ALA A 96 4.16 14.63 -2.36
CA ALA A 96 4.38 13.19 -2.20
C ALA A 96 4.39 12.87 -0.71
N ILE A 97 3.56 11.91 -0.31
CA ILE A 97 3.35 11.53 1.09
C ILE A 97 3.72 10.05 1.24
N GLU A 98 4.66 9.74 2.12
CA GLU A 98 4.88 8.35 2.52
C GLU A 98 3.78 7.93 3.51
N VAL A 99 3.04 6.89 3.16
CA VAL A 99 2.02 6.29 4.01
C VAL A 99 2.71 5.33 4.95
N HIS A 100 2.37 5.37 6.24
CA HIS A 100 2.76 4.37 7.23
C HIS A 100 1.50 3.71 7.79
N ALA A 101 1.60 2.45 8.23
CA ALA A 101 0.53 1.85 9.00
C ALA A 101 0.36 2.68 10.29
N GLY A 102 -0.89 3.03 10.62
CA GLY A 102 -1.17 3.75 11.86
C GLY A 102 -0.67 2.92 13.03
N GLN A 103 0.39 3.39 13.68
CA GLN A 103 0.75 2.89 14.99
C GLN A 103 -0.38 3.38 15.89
N GLN A 104 -1.25 2.47 16.36
CA GLN A 104 -2.08 2.81 17.51
C GLN A 104 -1.07 3.20 18.60
N VAL A 105 -0.93 4.50 18.82
CA VAL A 105 -0.29 5.00 20.02
C VAL A 105 -1.28 4.59 21.09
N ASP A 106 -1.08 3.40 21.65
CA ASP A 106 -1.73 2.98 22.87
C ASP A 106 -1.18 3.95 23.91
N VAL A 107 -1.79 5.14 24.01
CA VAL A 107 -1.61 6.07 25.13
C VAL A 107 -2.30 5.40 26.31
N ARG A 108 -1.75 4.25 26.73
CA ARG A 108 -1.79 3.87 28.12
C ARG A 108 -0.86 4.85 28.80
N GLU A 109 -1.42 5.98 29.22
CA GLU A 109 -0.87 6.65 30.39
C GLU A 109 -0.72 5.56 31.45
N PRO A 110 0.49 5.29 31.99
CA PRO A 110 0.59 4.58 33.22
C PRO A 110 -0.04 5.50 34.27
N HIS A 111 -1.35 5.34 34.50
CA HIS A 111 -2.00 5.70 35.75
C HIS A 111 -1.46 4.72 36.80
N ASP A 112 -0.19 4.89 37.15
CA ASP A 112 0.33 4.41 38.41
C ASP A 112 -0.34 5.25 39.48
N ALA A 113 -1.32 4.63 40.11
CA ALA A 113 -1.90 5.04 41.36
C ALA A 113 -0.79 5.27 42.38
N ASP A 114 -0.78 6.46 42.99
CA ASP A 114 -0.26 6.60 44.34
C ASP A 114 -1.17 7.53 45.14
N ASP A 115 -1.49 7.06 46.34
CA ASP A 115 -2.51 7.50 47.28
C ASP A 115 -2.39 8.98 47.70
N ALA A 116 -3.54 9.66 47.86
CA ALA A 116 -4.01 10.17 49.17
C ALA A 116 -4.93 11.40 49.04
N HIS A 117 -6.02 11.34 49.84
CA HIS A 117 -6.78 12.45 50.47
C HIS A 117 -8.26 12.65 50.08
N GLN A 118 -9.10 12.08 50.95
CA GLN A 118 -10.35 12.59 51.55
C GLN A 118 -11.66 12.64 50.74
N PRO A 119 -12.76 12.05 51.27
CA PRO A 119 -14.11 12.32 50.79
C PRO A 119 -14.69 13.53 51.53
N LEU A 120 -15.11 14.55 50.79
CA LEU A 120 -15.99 15.61 51.28
C LEU A 120 -17.24 15.60 50.40
N ASP A 121 -18.36 15.18 51.00
CA ASP A 121 -19.72 15.33 50.46
C ASP A 121 -20.01 16.79 50.06
N PRO A 122 -20.95 17.00 49.13
CA PRO A 122 -21.86 18.13 49.26
C PRO A 122 -23.35 17.72 49.19
N PRO A 123 -24.23 18.60 49.69
CA PRO A 123 -25.51 18.24 50.27
C PRO A 123 -26.69 18.22 49.29
N ASP A 124 -27.74 17.59 49.80
CA ASP A 124 -29.13 17.55 49.36
C ASP A 124 -29.73 18.91 48.93
N GLY A 125 -30.66 18.86 47.97
CA GLY A 125 -31.72 19.84 47.79
C GLY A 125 -31.52 20.96 46.76
N SER A 126 -32.03 20.76 45.53
CA SER A 126 -33.02 21.64 44.86
C SER A 126 -33.07 21.41 43.33
N ALA A 127 -34.15 20.81 42.85
CA ALA A 127 -34.75 21.05 41.52
C ALA A 127 -36.00 21.97 41.73
N PRO A 128 -36.71 22.54 40.71
CA PRO A 128 -36.80 22.17 39.29
C PRO A 128 -37.00 23.42 38.33
N PRO A 129 -37.81 23.42 37.25
CA PRO A 129 -37.55 22.97 35.87
C PRO A 129 -37.83 24.05 34.77
N ILE A 130 -37.06 24.13 33.67
CA ILE A 130 -37.47 24.86 32.43
C ILE A 130 -36.77 24.17 31.23
N ALA A 131 -37.43 23.27 30.50
CA ALA A 131 -38.22 23.47 29.27
C ALA A 131 -37.40 23.68 27.96
N ASP A 132 -37.19 22.56 27.27
CA ASP A 132 -37.47 22.31 25.84
C ASP A 132 -36.59 22.97 24.73
N PRO A 133 -36.68 22.53 23.46
CA PRO A 133 -35.75 21.59 22.83
C PRO A 133 -34.91 22.26 21.73
N SER A 134 -33.66 21.86 21.54
CA SER A 134 -32.89 22.26 20.36
C SER A 134 -32.15 21.07 19.78
N VAL A 135 -32.89 20.38 18.91
CA VAL A 135 -32.48 20.04 17.54
C VAL A 135 -30.97 19.84 17.39
N LEU A 136 -30.55 18.57 17.46
CA LEU A 136 -29.34 18.15 16.75
C LEU A 136 -29.48 18.60 15.29
N PRO A 137 -28.55 19.39 14.71
CA PRO A 137 -28.44 19.43 13.28
C PRO A 137 -28.01 18.02 12.88
N THR A 138 -28.95 17.24 12.37
CA THR A 138 -28.64 16.10 11.52
C THR A 138 -27.82 16.67 10.39
N ASP A 139 -26.51 16.45 10.41
CA ASP A 139 -25.68 16.69 9.22
C ASP A 139 -26.37 15.96 8.07
N PRO A 140 -26.76 16.65 6.99
CA PRO A 140 -27.32 15.97 5.85
C PRO A 140 -26.23 15.04 5.33
N VAL A 141 -26.49 13.73 5.43
CA VAL A 141 -25.86 12.72 4.59
C VAL A 141 -25.83 13.33 3.18
N PRO A 142 -24.65 13.59 2.59
CA PRO A 142 -24.63 14.10 1.23
C PRO A 142 -25.44 13.12 0.39
N PRO A 143 -26.33 13.61 -0.50
CA PRO A 143 -27.05 12.72 -1.38
C PRO A 143 -26.00 11.82 -2.02
N ALA A 144 -26.29 10.51 -2.08
CA ALA A 144 -25.56 9.58 -2.92
C ALA A 144 -25.67 10.10 -4.35
N GLY A 145 -24.81 11.06 -4.67
CA GLY A 145 -24.61 11.61 -5.98
C GLY A 145 -23.90 10.51 -6.74
N ASP A 146 -24.50 10.13 -7.85
CA ASP A 146 -23.99 9.20 -8.86
C ASP A 146 -22.48 9.04 -8.75
N GLU A 147 -22.02 7.95 -8.12
CA GLU A 147 -20.63 7.54 -8.33
C GLU A 147 -20.51 7.30 -9.82
N PRO A 148 -19.55 7.92 -10.53
CA PRO A 148 -19.36 7.62 -11.94
C PRO A 148 -19.05 6.13 -12.04
N GLU A 149 -19.87 5.38 -12.79
CA GLU A 149 -19.73 3.94 -13.05
C GLU A 149 -18.27 3.59 -13.46
N ASP A 150 -17.60 4.54 -14.13
CA ASP A 150 -16.19 4.50 -14.52
C ASP A 150 -15.20 4.21 -13.37
N ARG A 151 -15.55 4.44 -12.10
CA ARG A 151 -14.67 4.14 -10.96
C ARG A 151 -14.68 2.67 -10.56
N GLU A 152 -15.80 1.98 -10.75
CA GLU A 152 -15.95 0.57 -10.38
C GLU A 152 -15.16 -0.32 -11.36
N GLU A 153 -15.15 0.08 -12.63
CA GLU A 153 -14.38 -0.56 -13.69
C GLU A 153 -12.86 -0.48 -13.47
N ARG A 154 -12.35 0.57 -12.82
CA ARG A 154 -10.90 0.79 -12.63
C ARG A 154 -10.22 -0.24 -11.73
N THR A 155 -10.97 -0.87 -10.84
CA THR A 155 -10.47 -1.98 -9.99
C THR A 155 -10.89 -3.35 -10.50
N SER A 156 -11.57 -3.39 -11.65
CA SER A 156 -11.92 -4.61 -12.36
C SER A 156 -10.79 -5.01 -13.31
N LEU A 157 -10.51 -6.29 -13.39
CA LEU A 157 -9.40 -6.80 -14.20
C LEU A 157 -9.82 -6.92 -15.67
N THR A 158 -9.11 -6.23 -16.56
CA THR A 158 -9.30 -6.36 -18.01
C THR A 158 -8.61 -7.62 -18.57
N GLU A 159 -9.01 -8.09 -19.75
CA GLU A 159 -8.37 -9.24 -20.40
C GLU A 159 -6.87 -9.00 -20.68
N ALA A 160 -6.50 -7.76 -21.04
CA ALA A 160 -5.12 -7.38 -21.27
C ALA A 160 -4.29 -7.49 -19.97
N GLU A 161 -4.80 -6.96 -18.86
CA GLU A 161 -4.13 -7.03 -17.56
C GLU A 161 -4.06 -8.47 -17.03
N MET A 162 -5.10 -9.29 -17.30
CA MET A 162 -5.06 -10.72 -16.99
C MET A 162 -3.94 -11.43 -17.76
N ARG A 163 -3.74 -11.11 -19.04
CA ARG A 163 -2.63 -11.64 -19.83
C ARG A 163 -1.28 -11.19 -19.28
N ASP A 164 -1.13 -9.90 -18.97
CA ASP A 164 0.10 -9.37 -18.37
C ASP A 164 0.43 -10.05 -17.02
N LEU A 165 -0.59 -10.32 -16.19
CA LEU A 165 -0.43 -11.07 -14.95
C LEU A 165 0.04 -12.50 -15.24
N LEU A 166 -0.57 -13.17 -16.22
CA LEU A 166 -0.20 -14.53 -16.60
C LEU A 166 1.22 -14.59 -17.19
N ASP A 167 1.61 -13.62 -18.01
CA ASP A 167 2.95 -13.55 -18.61
C ASP A 167 4.03 -13.35 -17.53
N LEU A 168 3.74 -12.57 -16.48
CA LEU A 168 4.65 -12.36 -15.35
C LEU A 168 4.97 -13.65 -14.57
N PHE A 169 4.03 -14.61 -14.53
CA PHE A 169 4.20 -15.91 -13.86
C PHE A 169 4.50 -17.06 -14.83
N GLY A 170 4.24 -16.88 -16.11
CA GLY A 170 4.40 -17.89 -17.17
C GLY A 170 5.81 -17.99 -17.72
N GLY A 171 6.64 -16.97 -17.49
CA GLY A 171 8.07 -16.99 -17.83
C GLY A 171 8.94 -17.34 -16.64
N ASP A 172 9.65 -18.47 -16.74
CA ASP A 172 10.96 -18.71 -16.10
C ASP A 172 11.01 -19.40 -14.71
N ASP A 173 10.35 -20.56 -14.53
CA ASP A 173 10.76 -21.51 -13.47
C ASP A 173 10.28 -22.98 -13.65
N LEU A 174 9.75 -23.39 -14.81
CA LEU A 174 9.16 -24.74 -14.96
C LEU A 174 9.76 -25.66 -16.05
N ASP A 175 10.71 -25.21 -16.87
CA ASP A 175 11.13 -26.00 -18.05
C ASP A 175 12.63 -26.31 -18.20
N ASP A 176 13.49 -26.04 -17.21
CA ASP A 176 14.88 -26.55 -17.25
C ASP A 176 15.18 -27.45 -16.04
N PRO A 177 15.02 -28.79 -16.13
CA PRO A 177 15.68 -29.68 -15.20
C PRO A 177 17.20 -29.48 -15.32
N PRO A 178 17.96 -29.47 -14.22
CA PRO A 178 19.42 -29.42 -14.31
C PRO A 178 19.87 -30.63 -15.12
N SER A 179 20.41 -30.39 -16.31
CA SER A 179 21.16 -31.39 -17.05
C SER A 179 22.36 -31.76 -16.19
N LEU A 180 22.20 -32.79 -15.36
CA LEU A 180 23.27 -33.48 -14.68
C LEU A 180 24.24 -33.93 -15.75
N GLY A 181 25.30 -33.14 -15.95
CA GLY A 181 26.42 -33.48 -16.80
C GLY A 181 27.10 -34.71 -16.23
N ILE A 182 26.67 -35.89 -16.66
CA ILE A 182 27.40 -37.14 -16.50
C ILE A 182 28.48 -37.18 -17.59
N SER A 183 29.39 -36.20 -17.58
CA SER A 183 30.68 -36.33 -18.25
C SER A 183 31.61 -37.06 -17.30
N GLY A 184 31.67 -38.38 -17.44
CA GLY A 184 32.66 -39.18 -16.74
C GLY A 184 32.40 -40.66 -16.76
N ARG A 185 33.10 -41.35 -17.67
CA ARG A 185 33.75 -42.64 -17.44
C ARG A 185 32.85 -43.89 -17.48
N ASP A 186 32.97 -44.66 -18.56
CA ASP A 186 33.63 -45.97 -18.52
C ASP A 186 33.76 -46.55 -19.93
N ASP A 187 35.00 -46.88 -20.27
CA ASP A 187 35.42 -47.64 -21.46
C ASP A 187 35.45 -49.11 -21.06
N PRO A 188 34.81 -50.05 -21.80
CA PRO A 188 35.14 -51.46 -21.64
C PRO A 188 35.64 -52.13 -22.92
N SER A 189 36.91 -52.57 -22.79
CA SER A 189 37.58 -53.79 -23.31
C SER A 189 37.85 -53.94 -24.81
#